data_AF-A0A927MV50-F1
#
_entry.id   AF-A0A927MV50-F1
#
_cell.length_a   1.000
_cell.length_b   1.000
_cell.length_c   1.000
_cell.angle_alpha   90.00
_cell.angle_beta   90.00
_cell.angle_gamma   90.00
#
_symmetry.space_group_name_H-M   'P 1'
#
loop_
_entity.id
_entity.type
_entity.pdbx_description
1 polymer ?
#
loop_
_entity_poly.entity_id
_entity_poly.type
_entity_poly.pdbx_seq_one_letter_code
_entity_poly.pdbx_strand_id
1 'polypeptide(L)'
;MLETAQDGALRRRGLRERRAVLERLFRRVPARSPMTLAMQTSDPAMAEEWFDTMAVAGVGGLAIKPANSPYVSGARVWLKRTSRQTTDAVIGGVTGSLHRPAALLLEVGSTLGSDPLTYLDGYVTALVHSRHGSCLAGTGGREPAGNAGDPGWWSGHRG
;
A
#
# COMPACT_ATOMS: atom_id res chain seq x y z
N MET A 1 -33.00 -12.20 -5.31
CA MET A 1 -33.10 -12.42 -3.85
C MET A 1 -31.85 -13.20 -3.44
N LEU A 2 -30.86 -12.56 -2.81
CA LEU A 2 -29.61 -13.24 -2.41
C LEU A 2 -29.94 -14.18 -1.25
N GLU A 3 -29.85 -15.47 -1.52
CA GLU A 3 -30.03 -16.61 -0.61
C GLU A 3 -28.92 -16.63 0.46
N THR A 4 -28.82 -15.56 1.25
CA THR A 4 -27.94 -15.45 2.44
C THR A 4 -28.56 -16.17 3.64
N ALA A 5 -29.83 -16.56 3.54
CA ALA A 5 -30.56 -17.23 4.61
C ALA A 5 -30.03 -18.63 4.93
N GLN A 6 -29.48 -19.37 3.95
CA GLN A 6 -29.02 -20.74 4.18
C GLN A 6 -27.71 -20.83 4.97
N ASP A 7 -26.77 -19.91 4.74
CA ASP A 7 -25.49 -19.91 5.45
C ASP A 7 -25.53 -19.19 6.81
N GLY A 8 -26.57 -18.39 7.07
CA GLY A 8 -26.75 -17.63 8.32
C GLY A 8 -25.75 -16.49 8.51
N ALA A 9 -25.61 -15.99 9.74
CA ALA A 9 -24.74 -14.86 10.04
C ALA A 9 -23.25 -15.24 9.98
N LEU A 10 -22.57 -14.82 8.91
CA LEU A 10 -21.17 -15.19 8.66
C LEU A 10 -20.14 -14.41 9.48
N ARG A 11 -20.49 -13.27 10.08
CA ARG A 11 -19.51 -12.33 10.70
C ARG A 11 -18.63 -12.97 11.77
N ARG A 12 -19.18 -13.93 12.52
CA ARG A 12 -18.46 -14.65 13.59
C ARG A 12 -17.57 -15.78 13.09
N ARG A 13 -17.67 -16.16 11.81
CA ARG A 13 -16.88 -17.22 11.19
C ARG A 13 -15.52 -16.70 10.73
N GLY A 14 -14.54 -17.61 10.69
CA GLY A 14 -13.20 -17.33 10.18
C GLY A 14 -13.21 -16.85 8.73
N LEU A 15 -12.20 -16.06 8.33
CA LEU A 15 -12.08 -15.57 6.95
C LEU A 15 -12.11 -16.70 5.90
N ARG A 16 -11.48 -17.86 6.16
CA ARG A 16 -11.48 -19.00 5.23
C ARG A 16 -12.91 -19.46 4.90
N GLU A 17 -13.73 -19.65 5.93
CA GLU A 17 -15.13 -20.07 5.75
C GLU A 17 -15.95 -19.02 5.02
N ARG A 18 -15.80 -17.75 5.42
CA ARG A 18 -16.48 -16.63 4.75
C ARG A 18 -16.09 -16.53 3.28
N ARG A 19 -14.82 -16.76 2.95
CA ARG A 19 -14.32 -16.75 1.58
C ARG A 19 -14.91 -17.91 0.77
N ALA A 20 -14.97 -19.11 1.32
CA ALA A 20 -15.57 -20.25 0.64
C ALA A 20 -17.06 -20.03 0.32
N VAL A 21 -17.81 -19.40 1.23
CA VAL A 21 -19.21 -19.00 0.97
C VAL A 21 -19.29 -17.98 -0.16
N LEU A 22 -18.44 -16.95 -0.13
CA LEU A 22 -18.37 -15.93 -1.18
C LEU A 22 -18.04 -16.52 -2.55
N GLU A 23 -17.08 -17.44 -2.63
CA GLU A 23 -16.70 -18.13 -3.87
C GLU A 23 -17.85 -18.96 -4.43
N ARG A 24 -18.60 -19.68 -3.58
CA ARG A 24 -19.81 -20.40 -4.01
C ARG A 24 -20.87 -19.46 -4.57
N LEU A 25 -21.09 -18.32 -3.92
CA LEU A 25 -22.02 -17.30 -4.42
C LEU A 25 -21.56 -16.75 -5.77
N PHE A 26 -20.27 -16.52 -5.92
CA PHE A 26 -19.69 -15.94 -7.13
C PHE A 26 -19.82 -16.85 -8.35
N ARG A 27 -19.90 -18.17 -8.17
CA ARG A 27 -20.19 -19.13 -9.27
C ARG A 27 -21.53 -18.86 -9.96
N ARG A 28 -22.46 -18.13 -9.33
CA ARG A 28 -23.76 -17.76 -9.89
C ARG A 28 -23.71 -16.42 -10.65
N VAL A 29 -22.59 -15.69 -10.59
CA VAL A 29 -22.41 -14.41 -11.28
C VAL A 29 -22.13 -14.67 -12.76
N PRO A 30 -22.85 -14.03 -13.71
CA PRO A 30 -22.58 -14.19 -15.13
C PRO A 30 -21.16 -13.77 -15.50
N ALA A 31 -20.52 -14.48 -16.44
CA ALA A 31 -19.15 -14.21 -16.87
C ALA A 31 -18.92 -12.79 -17.44
N ARG A 32 -19.97 -12.15 -17.96
CA ARG A 32 -19.92 -10.77 -18.46
C ARG A 32 -20.11 -9.71 -17.36
N SER A 33 -20.17 -10.12 -16.10
CA SER A 33 -20.33 -9.19 -14.98
C SER A 33 -19.05 -8.37 -14.76
N PRO A 34 -19.15 -7.09 -14.40
CA PRO A 34 -17.99 -6.29 -14.00
C PRO A 34 -17.45 -6.65 -12.61
N MET A 35 -18.14 -7.53 -11.86
CA MET A 35 -17.70 -7.95 -10.55
C MET A 35 -16.57 -8.98 -10.69
N THR A 36 -15.55 -8.86 -9.84
CA THR A 36 -14.51 -9.90 -9.68
C THR A 36 -14.22 -10.15 -8.20
N LEU A 37 -13.73 -11.35 -7.89
CA LEU A 37 -13.22 -11.64 -6.55
C LEU A 37 -11.82 -11.08 -6.41
N ALA A 38 -11.57 -10.38 -5.29
CA ALA A 38 -10.21 -10.00 -4.93
C ALA A 38 -9.31 -11.26 -4.86
N MET A 39 -8.10 -11.14 -5.41
CA MET A 39 -7.07 -12.17 -5.28
C MET A 39 -6.75 -12.41 -3.81
N GLN A 40 -6.51 -13.67 -3.46
CA GLN A 40 -6.19 -14.09 -2.11
C GLN A 40 -5.27 -15.30 -2.16
N THR A 41 -4.25 -15.31 -1.31
CA THR A 41 -3.35 -16.45 -1.13
C THR A 41 -3.12 -16.70 0.36
N SER A 42 -2.82 -17.95 0.71
CA SER A 42 -2.24 -18.29 2.01
C SER A 42 -0.77 -18.68 1.92
N ASP A 43 -0.20 -18.73 0.72
CA ASP A 43 1.22 -18.93 0.49
C ASP A 43 1.97 -17.58 0.62
N PRO A 44 2.88 -17.44 1.60
CA PRO A 44 3.69 -16.24 1.75
C PRO A 44 4.57 -15.93 0.54
N ALA A 45 5.09 -16.94 -0.16
CA ALA A 45 5.96 -16.73 -1.31
C ALA A 45 5.20 -16.08 -2.48
N MET A 46 4.03 -16.61 -2.81
CA MET A 46 3.14 -15.98 -3.80
C MET A 46 2.68 -14.58 -3.37
N ALA A 47 2.46 -14.34 -2.07
CA ALA A 47 2.11 -13.00 -1.59
C ALA A 47 3.25 -11.99 -1.78
N GLU A 48 4.49 -12.43 -1.58
CA GLU A 48 5.69 -11.62 -1.80
C GLU A 48 5.87 -11.29 -3.28
N GLU A 49 5.74 -12.29 -4.15
CA GLU A 49 5.77 -12.08 -5.60
C GLU A 49 4.72 -11.06 -6.06
N TRP A 50 3.49 -11.14 -5.54
CA TRP A 50 2.45 -10.16 -5.84
C TRP A 50 2.84 -8.75 -5.40
N PHE A 51 3.44 -8.62 -4.20
CA PHE A 51 3.85 -7.33 -3.68
C PHE A 51 4.90 -6.66 -4.56
N ASP A 52 5.85 -7.44 -5.09
CA ASP A 52 6.95 -6.93 -5.90
C ASP A 52 6.52 -6.63 -7.35
N THR A 53 5.63 -7.43 -7.91
CA THR A 53 5.30 -7.36 -9.35
C THR A 53 4.05 -6.55 -9.67
N MET A 54 3.06 -6.49 -8.77
CA MET A 54 1.75 -5.91 -9.09
C MET A 54 1.67 -4.39 -8.94
N ALA A 55 2.76 -3.73 -8.54
CA ALA A 55 2.84 -2.27 -8.52
C ALA A 55 2.56 -1.68 -9.92
N VAL A 56 3.04 -2.33 -10.99
CA VAL A 56 2.77 -1.94 -12.38
C VAL A 56 1.29 -2.03 -12.75
N ALA A 57 0.55 -2.94 -12.10
CA ALA A 57 -0.89 -3.09 -12.26
C ALA A 57 -1.71 -2.12 -11.37
N GLY A 58 -1.06 -1.16 -10.71
CA GLY A 58 -1.70 -0.20 -9.80
C GLY A 58 -2.09 -0.77 -8.44
N VAL A 59 -1.62 -1.98 -8.08
CA VAL A 59 -1.87 -2.57 -6.76
C VAL A 59 -0.87 -1.95 -5.76
N GLY A 60 -1.37 -1.09 -4.88
CA GLY A 60 -0.51 -0.36 -3.92
C GLY A 60 0.06 -1.20 -2.77
N GLY A 61 -0.41 -2.43 -2.58
CA GLY A 61 0.11 -3.34 -1.54
C GLY A 61 -0.84 -4.45 -1.12
N LEU A 62 -0.52 -5.11 -0.01
CA LEU A 62 -1.23 -6.26 0.55
C LEU A 62 -2.07 -5.87 1.76
N ALA A 63 -3.25 -6.48 1.87
CA ALA A 63 -4.04 -6.53 3.10
C ALA A 63 -3.94 -7.93 3.72
N ILE A 64 -3.24 -8.04 4.84
CA ILE A 64 -2.96 -9.31 5.52
C ILE A 64 -3.99 -9.51 6.62
N LYS A 65 -4.66 -10.66 6.60
CA LYS A 65 -5.80 -10.97 7.48
C LYS A 65 -5.59 -12.36 8.09
N PRO A 66 -5.78 -12.55 9.41
CA PRO A 66 -5.69 -13.88 9.99
C PRO A 66 -6.80 -14.79 9.45
N ALA A 67 -6.41 -15.98 8.98
CA ALA A 67 -7.28 -16.84 8.19
C ALA A 67 -8.52 -17.34 8.97
N ASN A 68 -8.39 -17.52 10.29
CA ASN A 68 -9.43 -18.03 11.18
C ASN A 68 -10.11 -16.93 12.01
N SER A 69 -9.80 -15.65 11.75
CA SER A 69 -10.35 -14.54 12.54
C SER A 69 -11.76 -14.13 12.08
N PRO A 70 -12.68 -13.84 13.02
CA PRO A 70 -13.98 -13.27 12.71
C PRO A 70 -13.87 -11.86 12.12
N TYR A 71 -14.96 -11.37 11.53
CA TYR A 71 -15.05 -9.97 11.12
C TYR A 71 -15.43 -9.07 12.30
N VAL A 72 -14.47 -8.28 12.78
CA VAL A 72 -14.66 -7.33 13.88
C VAL A 72 -14.96 -5.94 13.33
N SER A 73 -16.18 -5.45 13.52
CA SER A 73 -16.60 -4.11 13.07
C SER A 73 -15.82 -3.03 13.80
N GLY A 74 -15.36 -2.00 13.09
CA GLY A 74 -14.76 -0.81 13.70
C GLY A 74 -13.37 -1.02 14.33
N ALA A 75 -12.78 -2.21 14.19
CA ALA A 75 -11.48 -2.52 14.77
C ALA A 75 -10.36 -2.53 13.70
N ARG A 76 -9.17 -2.06 14.08
CA ARG A 76 -7.97 -2.06 13.23
C ARG A 76 -7.16 -3.34 13.42
N VAL A 77 -7.74 -4.47 13.00
CA VAL A 77 -7.17 -5.81 13.24
C VAL A 77 -6.46 -6.42 12.04
N TRP A 78 -6.47 -5.76 10.89
CA TRP A 78 -5.77 -6.20 9.68
C TRP A 78 -4.49 -5.40 9.49
N LEU A 79 -3.46 -6.06 8.97
CA LEU A 79 -2.19 -5.42 8.63
C LEU A 79 -2.21 -5.00 7.16
N LYS A 80 -1.60 -3.85 6.88
CA LYS A 80 -1.41 -3.36 5.51
C LYS A 80 0.09 -3.27 5.24
N ARG A 81 0.58 -4.02 4.26
CA ARG A 81 1.94 -3.86 3.70
C ARG A 81 1.79 -3.04 2.43
N THR A 82 2.32 -1.83 2.41
CA THR A 82 2.22 -0.92 1.24
C THR A 82 3.62 -0.68 0.72
N SER A 83 3.78 -0.65 -0.61
CA SER A 83 5.05 -0.23 -1.19
C SER A 83 5.21 1.28 -0.97
N ARG A 84 6.44 1.71 -0.71
CA ARG A 84 6.81 3.12 -0.57
C ARG A 84 8.02 3.35 -1.45
N GLN A 85 7.87 4.26 -2.40
CA GLN A 85 8.97 4.74 -3.22
C GLN A 85 9.39 6.12 -2.73
N THR A 86 10.69 6.33 -2.66
CA THR A 86 11.31 7.62 -2.40
C THR A 86 12.03 8.07 -3.65
N THR A 87 11.86 9.32 -4.01
CA THR A 87 12.61 9.96 -5.09
C THR A 87 13.23 11.24 -4.54
N ASP A 88 14.39 11.58 -5.07
CA ASP A 88 14.96 12.91 -4.87
C ASP A 88 14.19 13.89 -5.75
N ALA A 89 13.98 15.10 -5.23
CA ALA A 89 13.24 16.16 -5.91
C ALA A 89 13.85 17.52 -5.55
N VAL A 90 13.80 18.47 -6.47
CA VAL A 90 14.20 19.86 -6.25
C VAL A 90 12.98 20.64 -5.75
N ILE A 91 13.17 21.52 -4.76
CA ILE A 91 12.10 22.40 -4.29
C ILE A 91 12.02 23.60 -5.23
N GLY A 92 10.91 23.70 -5.97
CA GLY A 92 10.59 24.86 -6.82
C GLY A 92 9.83 25.96 -6.07
N GLY A 93 9.24 25.65 -4.91
CA GLY A 93 8.47 26.62 -4.13
C GLY A 93 8.01 26.09 -2.77
N VAL A 94 7.67 27.03 -1.88
CA VAL A 94 7.20 26.76 -0.51
C VAL A 94 5.93 27.54 -0.25
N THR A 95 4.94 26.92 0.37
CA THR A 95 3.77 27.61 0.92
C THR A 95 3.84 27.66 2.45
N GLY A 96 3.34 28.76 3.03
CA GLY A 96 3.49 29.04 4.46
C GLY A 96 4.83 29.72 4.78
N SER A 97 5.29 29.60 6.03
CA SER A 97 6.57 30.19 6.45
C SER A 97 7.73 29.25 6.17
N LEU A 98 8.92 29.76 5.86
CA LEU A 98 10.11 28.92 5.65
C LEU A 98 10.49 28.09 6.88
N HIS A 99 10.18 28.59 8.09
CA HIS A 99 10.44 27.88 9.34
C HIS A 99 9.36 26.83 9.68
N ARG A 100 8.18 26.94 9.07
CA ARG A 100 7.05 25.99 9.21
C ARG A 100 6.32 25.90 7.86
N PRO A 101 6.92 25.22 6.88
CA PRO A 101 6.33 25.08 5.55
C PRO A 101 5.07 24.22 5.65
N ALA A 102 3.99 24.65 4.99
CA ALA A 102 2.73 23.91 4.92
C ALA A 102 2.76 22.88 3.78
N ALA A 103 3.28 23.28 2.63
CA ALA A 103 3.50 22.40 1.48
C ALA A 103 4.73 22.84 0.67
N LEU A 104 5.26 21.90 -0.12
CA LEU A 104 6.35 22.14 -1.06
C LEU A 104 5.87 21.88 -2.48
N LEU A 105 6.29 22.74 -3.40
CA LEU A 105 6.25 22.49 -4.83
C LEU A 105 7.54 21.75 -5.20
N LEU A 106 7.40 20.51 -5.64
CA LEU A 106 8.52 19.63 -5.97
C LEU A 106 8.62 19.45 -7.48
N GLU A 107 9.84 19.57 -7.96
CA GLU A 107 10.25 19.21 -9.31
C GLU A 107 11.01 17.89 -9.25
N VAL A 108 10.46 16.86 -9.90
CA VAL A 108 11.07 15.53 -9.96
C VAL A 108 11.64 15.32 -11.35
N GLY A 109 12.97 15.22 -11.45
CA GLY A 109 13.62 14.85 -12.70
C GLY A 109 13.39 13.36 -13.00
N SER A 110 12.88 13.03 -14.19
CA SER A 110 12.81 11.64 -14.65
C SER A 110 13.90 11.37 -15.69
N THR A 111 14.76 10.39 -15.46
CA THR A 111 15.73 9.90 -16.45
C THR A 111 15.08 8.82 -17.31
N LEU A 112 14.09 9.18 -18.12
CA LEU A 112 13.54 8.30 -19.14
C LEU A 112 13.96 8.81 -20.52
N GLY A 113 15.05 8.24 -21.04
CA GLY A 113 15.49 8.46 -22.41
C GLY A 113 16.39 9.67 -22.61
N SER A 114 17.23 9.60 -23.64
CA SER A 114 18.13 10.64 -24.14
C SER A 114 17.37 11.74 -24.91
N ASP A 115 16.20 12.14 -24.42
CA ASP A 115 15.36 13.19 -25.00
C ASP A 115 15.43 14.44 -24.11
N PRO A 116 15.89 15.60 -24.60
CA PRO A 116 16.11 16.80 -23.79
C PRO A 116 14.83 17.53 -23.34
N LEU A 117 13.64 16.97 -23.60
CA LEU A 117 12.39 17.47 -23.04
C LEU A 117 12.15 16.83 -21.67
N THR A 118 12.74 17.44 -20.64
CA THR A 118 12.42 17.15 -19.25
C THR A 118 10.93 17.40 -19.02
N TYR A 119 10.14 16.34 -18.93
CA TYR A 119 8.76 16.44 -18.47
C TYR A 119 8.81 16.81 -16.99
N LEU A 120 8.61 18.10 -16.68
CA LEU A 120 8.38 18.55 -15.31
C LEU A 120 6.99 18.10 -14.88
N ASP A 121 6.93 17.10 -14.03
CA ASP A 121 5.73 16.79 -13.28
C ASP A 121 5.80 17.52 -11.94
N GLY A 122 5.08 18.63 -11.83
CA GLY A 122 5.07 19.49 -10.64
C GLY A 122 4.09 18.94 -9.61
N TYR A 123 4.62 18.46 -8.48
CA TYR A 123 3.79 17.94 -7.39
C TYR A 123 3.72 18.91 -6.22
N VAL A 124 2.53 19.15 -5.68
CA VAL A 124 2.35 19.83 -4.39
C VAL A 124 2.03 18.78 -3.34
N THR A 125 2.90 18.66 -2.32
CA THR A 125 2.69 17.72 -1.22
C THR A 125 2.61 18.43 0.12
N ALA A 126 1.63 18.05 0.94
CA ALA A 126 1.51 18.51 2.31
C ALA A 126 2.51 17.76 3.20
N LEU A 127 3.25 18.48 4.05
CA LEU A 127 4.22 17.86 4.95
C LEU A 127 3.51 17.26 6.17
N VAL A 128 3.38 15.94 6.22
CA VAL A 128 2.60 15.27 7.27
C VAL A 128 3.44 14.91 8.51
N HIS A 129 4.77 14.78 8.43
CA HIS A 129 5.67 14.61 9.58
C HIS A 129 7.09 15.07 9.18
N SER A 130 7.54 16.24 9.63
CA SER A 130 8.93 16.67 9.42
C SER A 130 9.79 16.30 10.63
N ARG A 131 10.76 15.41 10.43
CA ARG A 131 12.03 15.47 11.19
C ARG A 131 12.92 16.35 10.33
N HIS A 132 13.16 17.58 10.79
CA HIS A 132 13.81 18.63 10.02
C HIS A 132 15.16 18.13 9.46
N GLY A 133 15.23 17.99 8.13
CA GLY A 133 16.49 17.99 7.40
C GLY A 133 16.90 19.45 7.17
N SER A 134 18.16 19.77 7.41
CA SER A 134 18.72 21.10 7.15
C SER A 134 18.66 21.40 5.66
N CYS A 135 18.00 22.50 5.27
CA CYS A 135 18.06 23.02 3.90
C CYS A 135 19.42 23.69 3.69
N LEU A 136 20.39 22.95 3.16
CA LEU A 136 21.60 23.55 2.60
C LEU A 136 21.33 23.88 1.13
N ALA A 137 21.34 25.16 0.78
CA ALA A 137 21.50 25.59 -0.60
C ALA A 137 22.95 25.32 -1.01
N GLY A 138 23.24 24.22 -1.70
CA GLY A 138 24.61 23.90 -2.11
C GLY A 138 24.76 22.55 -2.82
N THR A 139 25.59 22.55 -3.85
CA THR A 139 25.82 21.53 -4.89
C THR A 139 26.22 20.14 -4.39
N GLY A 140 25.49 19.12 -4.86
CA GLY A 140 25.93 17.75 -5.13
C GLY A 140 26.88 17.08 -4.13
N GLY A 141 26.32 16.32 -3.19
CA GLY A 141 27.07 15.37 -2.36
C GLY A 141 26.15 14.26 -1.86
N ARG A 142 26.42 13.02 -2.28
CA ARG A 142 25.65 11.81 -1.93
C ARG A 142 26.16 11.23 -0.61
N GLU A 143 25.30 11.11 0.39
CA GLU A 143 25.55 10.33 1.62
C GLU A 143 24.62 9.10 1.71
N PRO A 144 25.05 8.00 2.36
CA PRO A 144 24.37 6.70 2.32
C PRO A 144 23.22 6.58 3.34
N ALA A 145 22.26 5.71 3.01
CA ALA A 145 21.05 5.44 3.79
C ALA A 145 21.33 4.68 5.11
N GLY A 146 20.82 5.23 6.21
CA GLY A 146 20.88 4.65 7.55
C GLY A 146 19.68 3.77 7.90
N ASN A 147 19.98 2.48 8.06
CA ASN A 147 19.38 1.41 8.87
C ASN A 147 17.88 1.07 8.82
N ALA A 148 17.63 -0.22 8.56
CA ALA A 148 16.36 -0.91 8.62
C ALA A 148 15.88 -1.07 10.07
N GLY A 149 14.58 -0.87 10.29
CA GLY A 149 13.92 -1.16 11.56
C GLY A 149 13.65 -2.65 11.72
N ASP A 150 14.04 -3.18 12.88
CA ASP A 150 13.93 -4.55 13.34
C ASP A 150 12.46 -5.03 13.54
N PRO A 151 12.03 -6.16 12.95
CA PRO A 151 10.75 -6.79 13.22
C PRO A 151 10.86 -7.94 14.24
N GLY A 152 11.28 -7.65 15.48
CA GLY A 152 11.37 -8.61 16.58
C GLY A 152 10.03 -8.97 17.24
N TRP A 153 9.12 -9.68 16.55
CA TRP A 153 7.84 -10.14 17.15
C TRP A 153 7.35 -11.49 16.59
N TRP A 154 8.15 -12.18 15.78
CA TRP A 154 7.86 -13.54 15.32
C TRP A 154 8.48 -14.56 16.29
N SER A 155 7.75 -14.87 17.36
CA SER A 155 8.08 -15.98 18.25
C SER A 155 6.82 -16.74 18.67
N GLY A 156 6.70 -17.99 18.20
CA GLY A 156 5.83 -19.07 18.71
C GLY A 156 4.32 -18.87 18.49
N HIS A 157 3.50 -19.86 18.08
CA HIS A 157 3.58 -21.29 18.31
C HIS A 157 2.99 -22.06 17.11
N ARG A 158 3.75 -23.07 16.65
CA ARG A 158 3.18 -24.26 16.02
C ARG A 158 2.67 -25.17 17.13
N GLY A 159 1.41 -25.54 17.04
CA GLY A 159 0.71 -26.55 17.83
C GLY A 159 -0.58 -26.87 17.11
#